data_AF-A0A9W3C4V0-F1
#
_entry.id   AF-A0A9W3C4V0-F1
#
_cell.length_a   1.000
_cell.length_b   1.000
_cell.length_c   1.000
_cell.angle_alpha   90.00
_cell.angle_beta   90.00
_cell.angle_gamma   90.00
#
_symmetry.space_group_name_H-M   'P 1'
#
loop_
_entity.id
_entity.type
_entity.pdbx_description
1 polymer ?
#
loop_
_entity_poly.entity_id
_entity_poly.type
_entity_poly.pdbx_seq_one_letter_code
_entity_poly.pdbx_strand_id
1 'polypeptide(L)'
;MVEKEDKKVTRVLFCGPHFPDSYNFTRDYLQPYPFIQADVAHLRDVPQVIKNYDICVTMLMQMDSYVISRASNMKLLMQFGVGLDGVDIDAATKHGIKVARIPSEGNGNAVSCSEMAIYLMLGLLKKQNEMKMSVQSRFLGQPTGGTLLGKTVFILGYGNIGIELAKRLKPFGSRVIATKRSWPVDSDSSLVDEKGSHEDIYTFASKADIVVVCLRLSKETAEIVDKKFISSMKKGALLVNIARGGLVNYESAYQSLESGHLGGLGTDVAWSEPFDPNDPILKFKNVIMTLMSLELLSIHIGPWPRWSEMLPYNFMKDFLSPESNLLTDKIVLTRTKPCLRHTFCIVFYFTRVTEKLFVTSLY
;
A
#
# COMPACT_ATOMS: atom_id res chain seq x y z
N MET A 1 28.94 24.80 -37.36
CA MET A 1 27.73 25.19 -36.63
C MET A 1 26.95 23.91 -36.39
N VAL A 2 26.94 23.40 -35.16
CA VAL A 2 26.18 22.20 -34.80
C VAL A 2 24.73 22.64 -34.72
N GLU A 3 23.87 22.07 -35.55
CA GLU A 3 22.42 22.25 -35.46
C GLU A 3 22.00 21.94 -34.02
N LYS A 4 21.43 22.94 -33.34
CA LYS A 4 20.72 22.71 -32.08
C LYS A 4 19.49 21.89 -32.47
N GLU A 5 19.58 20.56 -32.38
CA GLU A 5 18.39 19.74 -32.21
C GLU A 5 17.57 20.37 -31.08
N ASP A 6 16.37 20.83 -31.41
CA ASP A 6 15.41 21.36 -30.45
C ASP A 6 14.97 20.18 -29.58
N LYS A 7 15.78 19.89 -28.54
CA LYS A 7 15.54 18.76 -27.64
C LYS A 7 14.20 19.00 -26.95
N LYS A 8 13.18 18.26 -27.40
CA LYS A 8 11.83 18.27 -26.82
C LYS A 8 11.94 18.09 -25.30
N VAL A 9 11.51 19.11 -24.57
CA VAL A 9 11.49 19.09 -23.10
C VAL A 9 10.51 18.04 -22.64
N THR A 10 10.96 17.14 -21.77
CA THR A 10 10.11 16.19 -21.07
C THR A 10 9.44 16.87 -19.90
N ARG A 11 8.11 16.77 -19.84
CA ARG A 11 7.29 17.43 -18.83
C ARG A 11 6.77 16.41 -17.83
N VAL A 12 7.12 16.57 -16.56
CA VAL A 12 6.71 15.71 -15.44
C VAL A 12 5.70 16.46 -14.57
N LEU A 13 4.53 15.88 -14.36
CA LEU A 13 3.51 16.42 -13.47
C LEU A 13 3.51 15.65 -12.15
N PHE A 14 3.49 16.37 -11.04
CA PHE A 14 3.12 15.84 -9.73
C PHE A 14 1.65 16.21 -9.48
N CYS A 15 0.82 15.19 -9.38
CA CYS A 15 -0.62 15.34 -9.23
C CYS A 15 -0.95 15.60 -7.72
N GLY A 16 -1.00 16.88 -7.31
CA GLY A 16 -1.33 17.37 -5.96
C GLY A 16 -0.13 17.78 -5.09
N PRO A 17 -0.33 18.65 -4.05
CA PRO A 17 0.76 19.14 -3.19
C PRO A 17 1.18 18.14 -2.08
N HIS A 18 0.75 16.89 -2.16
CA HIS A 18 0.82 15.93 -1.06
C HIS A 18 2.23 15.35 -0.81
N PHE A 19 3.23 15.68 -1.66
CA PHE A 19 4.64 15.31 -1.46
C PHE A 19 5.60 16.46 -1.76
N PRO A 20 5.67 17.47 -0.89
CA PRO A 20 6.66 18.53 -1.07
C PRO A 20 8.08 17.95 -1.14
N ASP A 21 8.41 16.95 -0.32
CA ASP A 21 9.76 16.36 -0.30
C ASP A 21 10.10 15.58 -1.57
N SER A 22 9.16 14.80 -2.13
CA SER A 22 9.38 14.10 -3.40
C SER A 22 9.54 15.09 -4.55
N TYR A 23 8.66 16.07 -4.62
CA TYR A 23 8.74 17.10 -5.65
C TYR A 23 10.04 17.91 -5.53
N ASN A 24 10.37 18.38 -4.32
CA ASN A 24 11.58 19.16 -4.07
C ASN A 24 12.83 18.35 -4.40
N PHE A 25 12.91 17.09 -3.95
CA PHE A 25 14.03 16.21 -4.28
C PHE A 25 14.15 16.02 -5.80
N THR A 26 13.06 15.69 -6.49
CA THR A 26 13.07 15.54 -7.95
C THR A 26 13.50 16.83 -8.65
N ARG A 27 12.97 17.99 -8.26
CA ARG A 27 13.34 19.29 -8.82
C ARG A 27 14.83 19.61 -8.61
N ASP A 28 15.35 19.36 -7.41
CA ASP A 28 16.74 19.65 -7.06
C ASP A 28 17.69 18.67 -7.78
N TYR A 29 17.30 17.39 -7.88
CA TYR A 29 18.03 16.37 -8.61
C TYR A 29 18.02 16.60 -10.13
N LEU A 30 16.97 17.24 -10.67
CA LEU A 30 16.85 17.57 -12.09
C LEU A 30 17.59 18.85 -12.50
N GLN A 31 18.20 19.62 -11.58
CA GLN A 31 18.95 20.84 -11.90
C GLN A 31 20.00 20.66 -13.02
N PRO A 32 20.78 19.56 -13.07
CA PRO A 32 21.75 19.33 -14.15
C PRO A 32 21.12 18.91 -15.49
N TYR A 33 19.79 18.71 -15.55
CA TYR A 33 19.06 18.13 -16.68
C TYR A 33 17.97 19.08 -17.20
N PRO A 34 18.34 20.20 -17.87
CA PRO A 34 17.40 21.26 -18.24
C PRO A 34 16.31 20.86 -19.27
N PHE A 35 16.44 19.68 -19.87
CA PHE A 35 15.46 19.09 -20.79
C PHE A 35 14.37 18.27 -20.07
N ILE A 36 14.37 18.22 -18.74
CA ILE A 36 13.28 17.66 -17.93
C ILE A 36 12.78 18.73 -16.97
N GLN A 37 11.48 19.00 -16.99
CA GLN A 37 10.84 19.98 -16.10
C GLN A 37 9.77 19.29 -15.28
N ALA A 38 9.79 19.52 -13.97
CA ALA A 38 8.81 19.00 -13.03
C ALA A 38 7.93 20.13 -12.49
N ASP A 39 6.61 19.95 -12.58
CA ASP A 39 5.61 20.88 -12.08
C ASP A 39 4.64 20.17 -11.12
N VAL A 40 3.92 20.95 -10.33
CA VAL A 40 2.84 20.48 -9.46
C VAL A 40 1.54 21.13 -9.91
N ALA A 41 0.46 20.36 -10.01
CA ALA A 41 -0.90 20.89 -10.18
C ALA A 41 -1.79 20.41 -9.04
N HIS A 42 -2.76 21.24 -8.62
CA HIS A 42 -3.82 20.77 -7.74
C HIS A 42 -4.64 19.67 -8.43
N LEU A 43 -5.12 18.70 -7.66
CA LEU A 43 -5.87 17.53 -8.18
C LEU A 43 -7.04 17.95 -9.10
N ARG A 44 -7.77 19.01 -8.75
CA ARG A 44 -8.90 19.54 -9.53
C ARG A 44 -8.50 20.09 -10.90
N ASP A 45 -7.24 20.51 -11.05
CA ASP A 45 -6.69 21.17 -12.24
C ASP A 45 -5.96 20.17 -13.15
N VAL A 46 -5.68 18.95 -12.66
CA VAL A 46 -5.01 17.89 -13.41
C VAL A 46 -5.71 17.59 -14.74
N PRO A 47 -7.05 17.37 -14.80
CA PRO A 47 -7.72 17.06 -16.06
C PRO A 47 -7.53 18.12 -17.15
N GLN A 48 -7.34 19.38 -16.78
CA GLN A 48 -7.21 20.51 -17.70
C GLN A 48 -5.79 20.66 -18.25
N VAL A 49 -4.79 20.27 -17.46
CA VAL A 49 -3.37 20.49 -17.80
C VAL A 49 -2.64 19.22 -18.25
N ILE A 50 -3.16 18.03 -17.97
CA ILE A 50 -2.47 16.74 -18.16
C ILE A 50 -2.00 16.49 -19.59
N LYS A 51 -2.71 17.04 -20.59
CA LYS A 51 -2.32 16.96 -22.02
C LYS A 51 -0.93 17.52 -22.32
N ASN A 52 -0.42 18.40 -21.45
CA ASN A 52 0.87 19.07 -21.63
C ASN A 52 2.06 18.31 -21.01
N TYR A 53 1.84 17.09 -20.51
CA TYR A 53 2.84 16.33 -19.76
C TYR A 53 3.09 14.94 -20.38
N ASP A 54 4.34 14.48 -20.28
CA ASP A 54 4.79 13.16 -20.73
C ASP A 54 4.71 12.12 -19.60
N ILE A 55 4.80 12.55 -18.35
CA ILE A 55 4.77 11.69 -17.15
C ILE A 55 3.86 12.35 -16.09
N CYS A 56 2.92 11.61 -15.45
CA CYS A 56 2.39 12.03 -14.13
C CYS A 56 2.84 11.08 -13.03
N VAL A 57 3.24 11.67 -11.90
CA VAL A 57 3.36 11.02 -10.60
C VAL A 57 2.03 11.18 -9.87
N THR A 58 1.33 10.07 -9.67
CA THR A 58 -0.02 9.99 -9.10
C THR A 58 0.01 9.35 -7.72
N MET A 59 -0.78 9.85 -6.78
CA MET A 59 -0.99 9.20 -5.47
C MET A 59 -2.48 9.11 -5.18
N LEU A 60 -3.07 10.25 -4.80
CA LEU A 60 -4.51 10.38 -4.55
C LEU A 60 -5.32 10.65 -5.82
N MET A 61 -4.66 11.08 -6.89
CA MET A 61 -5.34 11.40 -8.14
C MET A 61 -5.94 10.14 -8.76
N GLN A 62 -7.27 10.15 -8.90
CA GLN A 62 -7.99 9.12 -9.64
C GLN A 62 -7.74 9.31 -11.14
N MET A 63 -6.98 8.41 -11.72
CA MET A 63 -6.71 8.33 -13.15
C MET A 63 -7.74 7.41 -13.80
N ASP A 64 -8.98 7.89 -13.87
CA ASP A 64 -10.06 7.22 -14.57
C ASP A 64 -9.96 7.42 -16.10
N SER A 65 -10.84 6.74 -16.85
CA SER A 65 -10.91 6.87 -18.31
C SER A 65 -11.12 8.33 -18.78
N TYR A 66 -11.85 9.14 -18.01
CA TYR A 66 -12.08 10.55 -18.33
C TYR A 66 -10.78 11.36 -18.26
N VAL A 67 -9.97 11.21 -17.22
CA VAL A 67 -8.68 11.90 -17.10
C VAL A 67 -7.67 11.35 -18.11
N ILE A 68 -7.60 10.03 -18.26
CA ILE A 68 -6.68 9.34 -19.17
C ILE A 68 -6.90 9.76 -20.62
N SER A 69 -8.15 9.87 -21.08
CA SER A 69 -8.46 10.28 -22.46
C SER A 69 -7.97 11.68 -22.85
N ARG A 70 -7.66 12.53 -21.86
CA ARG A 70 -7.11 13.89 -22.07
C ARG A 70 -5.59 13.89 -22.11
N ALA A 71 -4.94 12.81 -21.72
CA ALA A 71 -3.49 12.71 -21.54
C ALA A 71 -2.78 12.39 -22.88
N SER A 72 -3.01 13.22 -23.91
CA SER A 72 -2.62 12.91 -25.30
C SER A 72 -1.12 12.75 -25.54
N ASN A 73 -0.28 13.36 -24.71
CA ASN A 73 1.19 13.25 -24.79
C ASN A 73 1.77 12.28 -23.74
N MET A 74 0.91 11.70 -22.90
CA MET A 74 1.33 10.92 -21.74
C MET A 74 1.97 9.61 -22.18
N LYS A 75 3.10 9.28 -21.55
CA LYS A 75 3.85 8.04 -21.77
C LYS A 75 3.83 7.16 -20.53
N LEU A 76 3.77 7.77 -19.35
CA LEU A 76 3.85 7.05 -18.08
C LEU A 76 2.97 7.66 -16.98
N LEU A 77 2.16 6.80 -16.36
CA LEU A 77 1.58 7.03 -15.05
C LEU A 77 2.41 6.30 -14.00
N MET A 78 3.02 7.05 -13.10
CA MET A 78 3.80 6.53 -11.99
C MET A 78 3.01 6.68 -10.70
N GLN A 79 2.49 5.56 -10.19
CA GLN A 79 1.87 5.54 -8.89
C GLN A 79 2.93 5.64 -7.79
N PHE A 80 2.86 6.71 -7.02
CA PHE A 80 3.63 6.91 -5.79
C PHE A 80 2.97 6.11 -4.65
N GLY A 81 3.14 4.79 -4.71
CA GLY A 81 2.46 3.84 -3.82
C GLY A 81 2.51 2.42 -4.36
N VAL A 82 2.04 1.48 -3.54
CA VAL A 82 2.03 0.03 -3.87
C VAL A 82 0.76 -0.39 -4.60
N GLY A 83 -0.40 0.17 -4.22
CA GLY A 83 -1.69 -0.16 -4.83
C GLY A 83 -1.91 0.61 -6.11
N LEU A 84 -2.61 0.00 -7.09
CA LEU A 84 -2.96 0.63 -8.37
C LEU A 84 -4.47 0.95 -8.44
N ASP A 85 -5.15 1.00 -7.29
CA ASP A 85 -6.61 1.09 -7.21
C ASP A 85 -7.14 2.42 -7.80
N GLY A 86 -6.31 3.47 -7.79
CA GLY A 86 -6.64 4.78 -8.36
C GLY A 86 -6.33 4.94 -9.84
N VAL A 87 -5.92 3.88 -10.56
CA VAL A 87 -5.56 3.96 -11.99
C VAL A 87 -6.37 2.95 -12.79
N ASP A 88 -7.12 3.43 -13.77
CA ASP A 88 -7.77 2.58 -14.78
C ASP A 88 -6.72 2.04 -15.76
N ILE A 89 -6.18 0.86 -15.43
CA ILE A 89 -5.13 0.19 -16.20
C ILE A 89 -5.62 -0.12 -17.62
N ASP A 90 -6.88 -0.54 -17.78
CA ASP A 90 -7.42 -0.89 -19.09
C ASP A 90 -7.54 0.34 -19.99
N ALA A 91 -7.96 1.49 -19.43
CA ALA A 91 -7.97 2.76 -20.15
C ALA A 91 -6.55 3.23 -20.50
N ALA A 92 -5.59 3.09 -19.58
CA ALA A 92 -4.19 3.46 -19.82
C ALA A 92 -3.59 2.63 -20.97
N THR A 93 -3.77 1.30 -20.94
CA THR A 93 -3.32 0.39 -21.99
C THR A 93 -3.94 0.74 -23.35
N LYS A 94 -5.25 1.04 -23.41
CA LYS A 94 -5.94 1.46 -24.65
C LYS A 94 -5.36 2.74 -25.26
N HIS A 95 -4.84 3.64 -24.44
CA HIS A 95 -4.21 4.89 -24.88
C HIS A 95 -2.69 4.76 -25.06
N GLY A 96 -2.12 3.56 -24.93
CA GLY A 96 -0.67 3.33 -25.06
C GLY A 96 0.15 3.90 -23.90
N ILE A 97 -0.48 4.22 -22.77
CA ILE A 97 0.16 4.80 -21.60
C ILE A 97 0.59 3.67 -20.67
N LYS A 98 1.87 3.64 -20.28
CA LYS A 98 2.35 2.61 -19.35
C LYS A 98 2.03 3.02 -17.91
N VAL A 99 1.83 2.02 -17.05
CA VAL A 99 1.57 2.21 -15.62
C VAL A 99 2.69 1.55 -14.82
N ALA A 100 3.26 2.31 -13.91
CA ALA A 100 4.29 1.84 -12.97
C ALA A 100 3.88 2.14 -11.52
N ARG A 101 4.49 1.40 -10.59
CA ARG A 101 4.30 1.56 -9.15
C ARG A 101 5.56 1.26 -8.37
N ILE A 102 5.57 1.66 -7.11
CA ILE A 102 6.60 1.27 -6.15
C ILE A 102 6.17 -0.08 -5.53
N PRO A 103 6.93 -1.18 -5.66
CA PRO A 103 6.58 -2.44 -5.01
C PRO A 103 6.64 -2.30 -3.48
N SER A 104 6.20 -3.30 -2.71
CA SER A 104 6.33 -3.25 -1.24
C SER A 104 7.67 -3.79 -0.71
N GLU A 105 8.49 -4.38 -1.59
CA GLU A 105 9.74 -5.06 -1.24
C GLU A 105 10.92 -4.10 -1.28
N GLY A 106 11.78 -4.14 -0.26
CA GLY A 106 13.08 -3.45 -0.28
C GLY A 106 13.02 -1.92 -0.15
N ASN A 107 11.91 -1.35 0.33
CA ASN A 107 11.74 0.10 0.55
C ASN A 107 11.05 0.46 1.88
N GLY A 108 10.93 -0.51 2.79
CA GLY A 108 10.38 -0.27 4.12
C GLY A 108 8.85 -0.17 4.21
N ASN A 109 8.09 -0.16 3.10
CA ASN A 109 6.61 -0.12 3.17
C ASN A 109 6.06 -1.20 4.09
N ALA A 110 6.45 -2.46 3.82
CA ALA A 110 5.93 -3.62 4.54
C ALA A 110 6.23 -3.56 6.04
N VAL A 111 7.41 -3.04 6.39
CA VAL A 111 7.83 -2.80 7.77
C VAL A 111 6.93 -1.76 8.44
N SER A 112 6.78 -0.58 7.82
CA SER A 112 5.92 0.50 8.34
C SER A 112 4.46 0.05 8.52
N CYS A 113 3.87 -0.60 7.50
CA CYS A 113 2.52 -1.14 7.57
C CYS A 113 2.38 -2.17 8.71
N SER A 114 3.38 -3.05 8.87
CA SER A 114 3.35 -4.05 9.95
C SER A 114 3.42 -3.42 11.35
N GLU A 115 4.16 -2.32 11.51
CA GLU A 115 4.23 -1.56 12.77
C GLU A 115 2.89 -0.87 13.07
N MET A 116 2.21 -0.36 12.04
CA MET A 116 0.85 0.17 12.20
C MET A 116 -0.15 -0.90 12.64
N ALA A 117 -0.08 -2.12 12.09
CA ALA A 117 -0.91 -3.22 12.59
C ALA A 117 -0.63 -3.51 14.06
N ILE A 118 0.64 -3.54 14.49
CA ILE A 118 1.00 -3.70 15.90
C ILE A 118 0.43 -2.56 16.75
N TYR A 119 0.56 -1.31 16.30
CA TYR A 119 0.01 -0.14 16.97
C TYR A 119 -1.51 -0.25 17.15
N LEU A 120 -2.25 -0.54 16.08
CA LEU A 120 -3.72 -0.66 16.13
C LEU A 120 -4.15 -1.82 17.04
N MET A 121 -3.49 -2.98 16.95
CA MET A 121 -3.76 -4.10 17.86
C MET A 121 -3.53 -3.74 19.32
N LEU A 122 -2.41 -3.09 19.64
CA LEU A 122 -2.10 -2.65 21.00
C LEU A 122 -3.06 -1.56 21.48
N GLY A 123 -3.38 -0.58 20.63
CA GLY A 123 -4.33 0.49 20.94
C GLY A 123 -5.71 -0.06 21.30
N LEU A 124 -6.20 -1.04 20.53
CA LEU A 124 -7.46 -1.73 20.82
C LEU A 124 -7.38 -2.56 22.11
N LEU A 125 -6.35 -3.38 22.27
CA LEU A 125 -6.16 -4.19 23.47
C LEU A 125 -6.05 -3.32 24.73
N LYS A 126 -5.39 -2.17 24.65
CA LYS A 126 -5.25 -1.21 25.74
C LYS A 126 -6.45 -0.27 25.84
N LYS A 127 -7.44 -0.36 24.97
CA LYS A 127 -8.65 0.48 24.97
C LYS A 127 -8.31 1.97 25.01
N GLN A 128 -7.43 2.40 24.11
CA GLN A 128 -6.80 3.73 24.11
C GLN A 128 -7.81 4.89 24.28
N ASN A 129 -8.94 4.86 23.57
CA ASN A 129 -9.96 5.91 23.67
C ASN A 129 -10.65 5.92 25.03
N GLU A 130 -10.94 4.75 25.59
CA GLU A 130 -11.50 4.64 26.94
C GLU A 130 -10.52 5.13 28.01
N MET A 131 -9.23 4.82 27.82
CA MET A 131 -8.19 5.29 28.73
C MET A 131 -8.05 6.82 28.71
N LYS A 132 -8.22 7.46 27.55
CA LYS A 132 -8.29 8.93 27.46
C LYS A 132 -9.42 9.50 28.32
N MET A 133 -10.61 8.88 28.31
CA MET A 133 -11.73 9.30 29.15
C MET A 133 -11.44 9.09 30.65
N SER A 134 -10.75 8.00 31.00
CA SER A 134 -10.36 7.70 32.38
C SER A 134 -9.42 8.76 32.95
N VAL A 135 -8.42 9.19 32.17
CA VAL A 135 -7.51 10.30 32.52
C VAL A 135 -8.29 11.60 32.74
N GLN A 136 -9.20 11.95 31.82
CA GLN A 136 -10.03 13.14 31.94
C GLN A 136 -10.94 13.11 33.19
N SER A 137 -11.41 11.92 33.55
CA SER A 137 -12.26 11.69 34.71
C SER A 137 -11.48 11.45 36.01
N ARG A 138 -10.15 11.46 35.96
CA ARG A 138 -9.24 11.19 37.09
C ARG A 138 -9.48 9.83 37.77
N PHE A 139 -9.90 8.82 37.00
CA PHE A 139 -10.03 7.45 37.50
C PHE A 139 -8.72 6.69 37.36
N LEU A 140 -8.40 5.87 38.36
CA LEU A 140 -7.25 4.96 38.35
C LEU A 140 -7.74 3.51 38.19
N GLY A 141 -6.95 2.67 37.53
CA GLY A 141 -7.22 1.23 37.41
C GLY A 141 -8.29 0.84 36.38
N GLN A 142 -8.79 1.78 35.57
CA GLN A 142 -9.75 1.50 34.49
C GLN A 142 -9.35 2.24 33.21
N PRO A 143 -9.61 1.68 32.01
CA PRO A 143 -10.20 0.36 31.77
C PRO A 143 -9.19 -0.79 31.89
N THR A 144 -9.66 -2.00 32.17
CA THR A 144 -8.82 -3.21 32.09
C THR A 144 -8.53 -3.54 30.63
N GLY A 145 -7.26 -3.48 30.25
CA GLY A 145 -6.79 -3.83 28.91
C GLY A 145 -6.37 -5.31 28.79
N GLY A 146 -6.09 -5.72 27.56
CA GLY A 146 -5.53 -7.02 27.21
C GLY A 146 -4.03 -6.98 26.93
N THR A 147 -3.50 -8.13 26.52
CA THR A 147 -2.12 -8.33 26.06
C THR A 147 -2.12 -9.17 24.78
N LEU A 148 -1.06 -9.03 23.98
CA LEU A 148 -0.79 -9.87 22.81
C LEU A 148 -0.27 -11.26 23.20
N LEU A 149 0.31 -11.40 24.39
CA LEU A 149 0.85 -12.66 24.89
C LEU A 149 -0.24 -13.75 24.90
N GLY A 150 0.04 -14.87 24.23
CA GLY A 150 -0.86 -16.01 24.13
C GLY A 150 -2.08 -15.81 23.22
N LYS A 151 -2.25 -14.62 22.60
CA LYS A 151 -3.33 -14.39 21.62
C LYS A 151 -3.05 -15.13 20.32
N THR A 152 -4.10 -15.62 19.68
CA THR A 152 -4.06 -16.10 18.30
C THR A 152 -4.35 -14.95 17.35
N VAL A 153 -3.38 -14.61 16.50
CA VAL A 153 -3.50 -13.58 15.46
C VAL A 153 -3.61 -14.25 14.10
N PHE A 154 -4.71 -13.98 13.40
CA PHE A 154 -4.92 -14.41 12.03
C PHE A 154 -4.52 -13.32 11.06
N ILE A 155 -3.48 -13.58 10.26
CA ILE A 155 -3.06 -12.73 9.14
C ILE A 155 -3.81 -13.19 7.88
N LEU A 156 -4.85 -12.44 7.52
CA LEU A 156 -5.58 -12.63 6.27
C LEU A 156 -4.77 -12.01 5.13
N GLY A 157 -4.01 -12.85 4.43
CA GLY A 157 -3.10 -12.43 3.36
C GLY A 157 -1.62 -12.42 3.76
N TYR A 158 -0.94 -13.55 3.60
CA TYR A 158 0.49 -13.70 3.89
C TYR A 158 1.40 -13.21 2.74
N GLY A 159 1.29 -11.91 2.41
CA GLY A 159 2.18 -11.19 1.50
C GLY A 159 3.36 -10.53 2.23
N ASN A 160 4.00 -9.54 1.59
CA ASN A 160 5.16 -8.85 2.17
C ASN A 160 4.87 -8.19 3.53
N ILE A 161 3.72 -7.52 3.66
CA ILE A 161 3.26 -6.95 4.93
C ILE A 161 3.00 -8.06 5.96
N GLY A 162 2.33 -9.14 5.56
CA GLY A 162 2.02 -10.28 6.44
C GLY A 162 3.28 -10.97 6.98
N ILE A 163 4.34 -11.09 6.18
CA ILE A 163 5.63 -11.64 6.60
C ILE A 163 6.28 -10.74 7.65
N GLU A 164 6.34 -9.42 7.40
CA GLU A 164 6.91 -8.45 8.35
C GLU A 164 6.11 -8.36 9.66
N LEU A 165 4.79 -8.53 9.59
CA LEU A 165 3.92 -8.61 10.76
C LEU A 165 4.18 -9.88 11.57
N ALA A 166 4.28 -11.04 10.92
CA ALA A 166 4.56 -12.30 11.61
C ALA A 166 5.90 -12.26 12.37
N LYS A 167 6.95 -11.70 11.77
CA LYS A 167 8.25 -11.48 12.44
C LYS A 167 8.12 -10.68 13.73
N ARG A 168 7.26 -9.66 13.74
CA ARG A 168 7.02 -8.79 14.91
C ARG A 168 6.14 -9.44 15.96
N LEU A 169 5.19 -10.28 15.55
CA LEU A 169 4.28 -10.98 16.47
C LEU A 169 4.95 -12.10 17.28
N LYS A 170 5.98 -12.76 16.72
CA LYS A 170 6.65 -13.88 17.40
C LYS A 170 7.25 -13.48 18.76
N PRO A 171 8.02 -12.38 18.90
CA PRO A 171 8.52 -11.93 20.19
C PRO A 171 7.44 -11.56 21.23
N PHE A 172 6.21 -11.25 20.80
CA PHE A 172 5.09 -11.04 21.74
C PHE A 172 4.53 -12.35 22.32
N GLY A 173 4.99 -13.52 21.86
CA GLY A 173 4.45 -14.81 22.27
C GLY A 173 3.03 -15.05 21.77
N SER A 174 2.65 -14.43 20.64
CA SER A 174 1.38 -14.68 19.96
C SER A 174 1.48 -15.90 19.05
N ARG A 175 0.39 -16.68 18.95
CA ARG A 175 0.24 -17.72 17.92
C ARG A 175 -0.17 -17.03 16.61
N VAL A 176 0.57 -17.28 15.54
CA VAL A 176 0.32 -16.69 14.21
C VAL A 176 -0.27 -17.76 13.31
N ILE A 177 -1.49 -17.55 12.84
CA ILE A 177 -2.11 -18.34 11.78
C ILE A 177 -2.29 -17.43 10.55
N ALA A 178 -2.13 -17.95 9.34
CA ALA A 178 -2.19 -17.11 8.16
C ALA A 178 -2.72 -17.84 6.94
N THR A 179 -3.34 -17.09 6.02
CA THR A 179 -3.81 -17.62 4.74
C THR A 179 -3.04 -17.01 3.57
N LYS A 180 -2.75 -17.84 2.57
CA LYS A 180 -2.12 -17.42 1.31
C LYS A 180 -2.68 -18.25 0.17
N ARG A 181 -2.90 -17.63 -0.99
CA ARG A 181 -3.36 -18.33 -2.20
C ARG A 181 -2.43 -19.48 -2.62
N SER A 182 -1.12 -19.27 -2.49
CA SER A 182 -0.10 -20.27 -2.79
C SER A 182 1.09 -20.05 -1.87
N TRP A 183 1.48 -21.10 -1.17
CA TRP A 183 2.65 -21.10 -0.29
C TRP A 183 3.89 -21.49 -1.08
N PRO A 184 4.97 -20.70 -1.02
CA PRO A 184 6.27 -21.12 -1.55
C PRO A 184 6.71 -22.45 -0.90
N VAL A 185 7.37 -23.30 -1.69
CA VAL A 185 7.92 -24.59 -1.23
C VAL A 185 8.87 -24.36 -0.04
N ASP A 186 9.67 -23.30 -0.10
CA ASP A 186 10.62 -22.92 0.96
C ASP A 186 10.07 -21.88 1.94
N SER A 187 8.75 -21.83 2.14
CA SER A 187 8.16 -20.86 3.07
C SER A 187 8.56 -21.17 4.50
N ASP A 188 9.40 -20.31 5.09
CA ASP A 188 9.85 -20.37 6.47
C ASP A 188 8.68 -20.70 7.42
N SER A 189 8.71 -21.91 7.99
CA SER A 189 7.68 -22.42 8.89
C SER A 189 7.78 -21.81 10.28
N SER A 190 8.88 -21.12 10.63
CA SER A 190 9.07 -20.57 11.96
C SER A 190 8.14 -19.39 12.27
N LEU A 191 7.73 -18.64 11.24
CA LEU A 191 6.93 -17.42 11.37
C LEU A 191 5.42 -17.67 11.44
N VAL A 192 4.92 -18.82 10.97
CA VAL A 192 3.49 -19.11 10.89
C VAL A 192 3.23 -20.49 11.49
N ASP A 193 2.49 -20.53 12.58
CA ASP A 193 2.17 -21.76 13.33
C ASP A 193 1.13 -22.62 12.61
N GLU A 194 0.26 -22.01 11.79
CA GLU A 194 -0.74 -22.73 10.98
C GLU A 194 -0.95 -22.00 9.65
N LYS A 195 -0.72 -22.73 8.54
CA LYS A 195 -0.83 -22.22 7.17
C LYS A 195 -2.15 -22.71 6.56
N GLY A 196 -2.93 -21.79 5.99
CA GLY A 196 -4.18 -22.11 5.30
C GLY A 196 -4.27 -21.50 3.90
N SER A 197 -5.29 -21.87 3.15
CA SER A 197 -5.64 -21.31 1.84
C SER A 197 -6.87 -20.40 1.93
N HIS A 198 -7.52 -20.09 0.81
CA HIS A 198 -8.71 -19.23 0.78
C HIS A 198 -9.92 -19.93 1.42
N GLU A 199 -9.97 -21.24 1.32
CA GLU A 199 -11.05 -22.09 1.83
C GLU A 199 -11.09 -22.11 3.37
N ASP A 200 -9.95 -21.85 4.00
CA ASP A 200 -9.78 -21.89 5.45
C ASP A 200 -10.16 -20.58 6.17
N ILE A 201 -10.51 -19.51 5.45
CA ILE A 201 -10.64 -18.16 6.03
C ILE A 201 -11.64 -18.10 7.20
N TYR A 202 -12.77 -18.79 7.10
CA TYR A 202 -13.78 -18.84 8.16
C TYR A 202 -13.32 -19.70 9.35
N THR A 203 -12.70 -20.84 9.06
CA THR A 203 -12.10 -21.71 10.08
C THR A 203 -11.04 -20.97 10.87
N PHE A 204 -10.19 -20.19 10.20
CA PHE A 204 -9.13 -19.43 10.85
C PHE A 204 -9.68 -18.23 11.62
N ALA A 205 -10.67 -17.52 11.07
CA ALA A 205 -11.37 -16.46 11.78
C ALA A 205 -11.97 -16.94 13.11
N SER A 206 -12.57 -18.14 13.15
CA SER A 206 -13.12 -18.72 14.39
C SER A 206 -12.07 -19.10 15.45
N LYS A 207 -10.82 -19.32 15.05
CA LYS A 207 -9.70 -19.61 15.96
C LYS A 207 -9.01 -18.34 16.47
N ALA A 208 -9.16 -17.21 15.77
CA ALA A 208 -8.43 -15.99 16.03
C ALA A 208 -9.06 -15.14 17.14
N ASP A 209 -8.20 -14.53 17.97
CA ASP A 209 -8.60 -13.45 18.87
C ASP A 209 -8.51 -12.09 18.18
N ILE A 210 -7.62 -11.99 17.18
CA ILE A 210 -7.39 -10.80 16.36
C ILE A 210 -7.24 -11.23 14.91
N VAL A 211 -7.96 -10.58 14.00
CA VAL A 211 -7.79 -10.72 12.55
C VAL A 211 -7.14 -9.47 12.00
N VAL A 212 -6.04 -9.62 11.25
CA VAL A 212 -5.38 -8.53 10.54
C VAL A 212 -5.49 -8.73 9.03
N VAL A 213 -6.08 -7.77 8.34
CA VAL A 213 -6.29 -7.76 6.90
C VAL A 213 -5.06 -7.18 6.19
N CYS A 214 -4.38 -8.02 5.41
CA CYS A 214 -3.17 -7.71 4.64
C CYS A 214 -3.33 -8.06 3.15
N LEU A 215 -4.56 -8.14 2.65
CA LEU A 215 -4.87 -8.50 1.26
C LEU A 215 -4.73 -7.30 0.32
N ARG A 216 -4.45 -7.60 -0.96
CA ARG A 216 -4.66 -6.63 -2.03
C ARG A 216 -6.15 -6.56 -2.34
N LEU A 217 -6.67 -5.36 -2.60
CA LEU A 217 -8.02 -5.16 -3.13
C LEU A 217 -8.10 -5.60 -4.61
N SER A 218 -9.12 -6.40 -4.91
CA SER A 218 -9.48 -6.83 -6.26
C SER A 218 -10.96 -7.19 -6.30
N LYS A 219 -11.48 -7.54 -7.47
CA LYS A 219 -12.88 -7.98 -7.60
C LYS A 219 -13.18 -9.21 -6.73
N GLU A 220 -12.19 -10.08 -6.53
CA GLU A 220 -12.33 -11.31 -5.75
C GLU A 220 -12.15 -11.10 -4.23
N THR A 221 -11.55 -9.99 -3.80
CA THR A 221 -11.29 -9.70 -2.38
C THR A 221 -12.09 -8.50 -1.86
N ALA A 222 -12.80 -7.79 -2.74
CA ALA A 222 -13.73 -6.74 -2.36
C ALA A 222 -14.75 -7.29 -1.36
N GLU A 223 -14.88 -6.60 -0.23
CA GLU A 223 -15.77 -6.96 0.87
C GLU A 223 -15.59 -8.40 1.40
N ILE A 224 -14.39 -8.99 1.24
CA ILE A 224 -14.10 -10.36 1.74
C ILE A 224 -14.33 -10.51 3.25
N VAL A 225 -14.19 -9.42 4.01
CA VAL A 225 -14.61 -9.34 5.41
C VAL A 225 -16.05 -8.83 5.44
N ASP A 226 -16.97 -9.75 5.10
CA ASP A 226 -18.41 -9.54 5.10
C ASP A 226 -19.06 -10.00 6.43
N LYS A 227 -20.40 -9.97 6.48
CA LYS A 227 -21.19 -10.44 7.61
C LYS A 227 -20.89 -11.89 7.97
N LYS A 228 -20.70 -12.78 6.99
CA LYS A 228 -20.45 -14.20 7.22
C LYS A 228 -19.05 -14.40 7.82
N PHE A 229 -18.05 -13.68 7.30
CA PHE A 229 -16.70 -13.69 7.84
C PHE A 229 -16.71 -13.18 9.29
N ILE A 230 -17.29 -12.01 9.56
CA ILE A 230 -17.30 -11.44 10.91
C ILE A 230 -18.06 -12.36 11.87
N SER A 231 -19.20 -12.92 11.46
CA SER A 231 -19.97 -13.87 12.29
C SER A 231 -19.20 -15.15 12.62
N SER A 232 -18.21 -15.53 11.80
CA SER A 232 -17.34 -16.66 12.07
C SER A 232 -16.22 -16.34 13.07
N MET A 233 -15.94 -15.06 13.33
CA MET A 233 -14.96 -14.64 14.34
C MET A 233 -15.46 -14.99 15.74
N LYS A 234 -14.53 -15.07 16.71
CA LYS A 234 -14.93 -15.17 18.12
C LYS A 234 -15.68 -13.91 18.53
N LYS A 235 -16.71 -14.07 19.37
CA LYS A 235 -17.35 -12.93 20.03
C LYS A 235 -16.31 -12.16 20.85
N GLY A 236 -16.22 -10.85 20.62
CA GLY A 236 -15.23 -9.96 21.24
C GLY A 236 -13.85 -9.97 20.55
N ALA A 237 -13.69 -10.65 19.42
CA ALA A 237 -12.46 -10.58 18.63
C ALA A 237 -12.23 -9.18 18.06
N LEU A 238 -10.96 -8.86 17.78
CA LEU A 238 -10.57 -7.59 17.19
C LEU A 238 -10.35 -7.74 15.68
N LEU A 239 -10.77 -6.75 14.91
CA LEU A 239 -10.48 -6.66 13.47
C LEU A 239 -9.54 -5.47 13.23
N VAL A 240 -8.46 -5.71 12.50
CA VAL A 240 -7.50 -4.68 12.10
C VAL A 240 -7.37 -4.65 10.58
N ASN A 241 -7.56 -3.50 9.96
CA ASN A 241 -7.39 -3.29 8.52
C ASN A 241 -6.33 -2.22 8.24
N ILE A 242 -5.20 -2.65 7.68
CA ILE A 242 -4.10 -1.79 7.25
C ILE A 242 -3.88 -1.85 5.73
N ALA A 243 -4.84 -2.43 5.01
CA ALA A 243 -4.69 -2.74 3.59
C ALA A 243 -5.48 -1.76 2.72
N ARG A 244 -6.80 -1.96 2.60
CA ARG A 244 -7.72 -1.09 1.83
C ARG A 244 -9.11 -1.13 2.46
N GLY A 245 -9.81 0.00 2.50
CA GLY A 245 -11.13 0.07 3.12
C GLY A 245 -12.15 -0.87 2.49
N GLY A 246 -12.17 -0.96 1.16
CA GLY A 246 -13.06 -1.83 0.39
C GLY A 246 -12.88 -3.34 0.59
N LEU A 247 -11.97 -3.79 1.47
CA LEU A 247 -11.87 -5.20 1.88
C LEU A 247 -12.86 -5.55 3.00
N VAL A 248 -13.38 -4.56 3.71
CA VAL A 248 -14.32 -4.72 4.81
C VAL A 248 -15.67 -4.13 4.41
N ASN A 249 -16.73 -4.93 4.51
CA ASN A 249 -18.08 -4.44 4.30
C ASN A 249 -18.48 -3.53 5.48
N TYR A 250 -18.74 -2.24 5.19
CA TYR A 250 -19.03 -1.22 6.20
C TYR A 250 -20.20 -1.61 7.10
N GLU A 251 -21.33 -2.00 6.51
CA GLU A 251 -22.55 -2.33 7.25
C GLU A 251 -22.34 -3.51 8.19
N SER A 252 -21.61 -4.53 7.70
CA SER A 252 -21.27 -5.72 8.50
C SER A 252 -20.39 -5.37 9.70
N ALA A 253 -19.41 -4.47 9.51
CA ALA A 253 -18.56 -3.99 10.60
C ALA A 253 -19.36 -3.14 11.59
N TYR A 254 -20.17 -2.20 11.11
CA TYR A 254 -21.01 -1.33 11.93
C TYR A 254 -21.97 -2.14 12.81
N GLN A 255 -22.76 -3.04 12.21
CA GLN A 255 -23.71 -3.88 12.94
C GLN A 255 -23.02 -4.78 13.98
N SER A 256 -21.83 -5.30 13.66
CA SER A 256 -21.09 -6.18 14.57
C SER A 256 -20.46 -5.43 15.73
N LEU A 257 -20.06 -4.17 15.54
CA LEU A 257 -19.65 -3.27 16.62
C LEU A 257 -20.84 -2.92 17.52
N GLU A 258 -21.97 -2.57 16.91
CA GLU A 258 -23.21 -2.22 17.62
C GLU A 258 -23.73 -3.39 18.47
N SER A 259 -23.71 -4.61 17.92
CA SER A 259 -24.13 -5.81 18.64
C SER A 259 -23.11 -6.30 19.68
N GLY A 260 -21.90 -5.71 19.70
CA GLY A 260 -20.77 -6.16 20.51
C GLY A 260 -20.23 -7.54 20.11
N HIS A 261 -20.53 -8.02 18.89
CA HIS A 261 -19.90 -9.24 18.37
C HIS A 261 -18.43 -8.96 18.05
N LEU A 262 -18.15 -7.82 17.42
CA LEU A 262 -16.80 -7.32 17.23
C LEU A 262 -16.35 -6.54 18.47
N GLY A 263 -15.26 -6.99 19.10
CA GLY A 263 -14.70 -6.36 20.29
C GLY A 263 -14.04 -5.02 20.01
N GLY A 264 -13.65 -4.76 18.75
CA GLY A 264 -13.14 -3.48 18.29
C GLY A 264 -12.63 -3.54 16.85
N LEU A 265 -12.51 -2.36 16.24
CA LEU A 265 -12.02 -2.16 14.88
C LEU A 265 -10.87 -1.15 14.86
N GLY A 266 -9.71 -1.57 14.35
CA GLY A 266 -8.56 -0.71 14.11
C GLY A 266 -8.36 -0.56 12.61
N THR A 267 -8.38 0.66 12.07
CA THR A 267 -8.23 0.84 10.62
C THR A 267 -7.33 2.02 10.26
N ASP A 268 -6.39 1.79 9.34
CA ASP A 268 -5.53 2.84 8.76
C ASP A 268 -6.10 3.37 7.43
N VAL A 269 -7.18 2.75 6.95
CA VAL A 269 -7.82 2.98 5.66
C VAL A 269 -9.33 3.19 5.84
N ALA A 270 -9.98 3.86 4.90
CA ALA A 270 -11.41 4.11 4.95
C ALA A 270 -12.18 3.53 3.75
N TRP A 271 -13.47 3.24 3.94
CA TRP A 271 -14.40 2.82 2.87
C TRP A 271 -14.58 3.89 1.81
N SER A 272 -14.52 5.16 2.21
CA SER A 272 -14.47 6.31 1.31
C SER A 272 -13.33 7.23 1.73
N GLU A 273 -12.53 7.65 0.77
CA GLU A 273 -11.41 8.58 0.97
C GLU A 273 -11.58 9.80 0.02
N PRO A 274 -11.64 11.04 0.54
CA PRO A 274 -11.49 11.45 1.95
C PRO A 274 -12.62 10.96 2.86
N PHE A 275 -12.29 10.76 4.13
CA PHE A 275 -13.21 10.25 5.14
C PHE A 275 -14.18 11.31 5.66
N ASP A 276 -15.44 10.93 5.92
CA ASP A 276 -16.40 11.81 6.59
C ASP A 276 -16.13 11.84 8.11
N PRO A 277 -15.75 12.99 8.69
CA PRO A 277 -15.51 13.09 10.13
C PRO A 277 -16.77 12.88 10.98
N ASN A 278 -17.97 12.87 10.38
CA ASN A 278 -19.24 12.63 11.08
C ASN A 278 -19.72 11.18 10.97
N ASP A 279 -18.93 10.29 10.38
CA ASP A 279 -19.31 8.90 10.19
C ASP A 279 -19.69 8.23 11.54
N PRO A 280 -20.88 7.60 11.63
CA PRO A 280 -21.38 7.00 12.86
C PRO A 280 -20.42 6.01 13.54
N ILE A 281 -19.56 5.34 12.78
CA ILE A 281 -18.63 4.35 13.32
C ILE A 281 -17.62 4.97 14.32
N LEU A 282 -17.33 6.27 14.21
CA LEU A 282 -16.44 6.97 15.12
C LEU A 282 -17.02 7.14 16.53
N LYS A 283 -18.33 6.91 16.71
CA LYS A 283 -18.98 6.97 18.03
C LYS A 283 -18.63 5.77 18.91
N PHE A 284 -18.15 4.68 18.31
CA PHE A 284 -17.75 3.49 19.06
C PHE A 284 -16.40 3.71 19.74
N LYS A 285 -16.36 3.54 21.07
CA LYS A 285 -15.14 3.71 21.89
C LYS A 285 -14.03 2.72 21.51
N ASN A 286 -14.42 1.57 21.00
CA ASN A 286 -13.56 0.48 20.55
C ASN A 286 -13.21 0.56 19.05
N VAL A 287 -13.32 1.75 18.44
CA VAL A 287 -12.82 2.04 17.08
C VAL A 287 -11.59 2.95 17.16
N ILE A 288 -10.50 2.56 16.50
CA ILE A 288 -9.31 3.40 16.33
C ILE A 288 -9.07 3.57 14.83
N MET A 289 -8.97 4.83 14.38
CA MET A 289 -8.76 5.16 12.99
C MET A 289 -7.55 6.08 12.83
N THR A 290 -6.65 5.72 11.92
CA THR A 290 -5.41 6.46 11.61
C THR A 290 -5.33 6.70 10.10
N LEU A 291 -6.23 7.50 9.53
CA LEU A 291 -6.36 7.65 8.08
C LEU A 291 -5.03 7.92 7.35
N MET A 292 -4.68 7.04 6.40
CA MET A 292 -3.57 7.19 5.45
C MET A 292 -2.22 7.55 6.09
N SER A 293 -2.00 7.14 7.34
CA SER A 293 -0.74 7.46 8.01
C SER A 293 0.45 6.82 7.28
N LEU A 294 0.25 5.69 6.60
CA LEU A 294 1.31 4.89 5.97
C LEU A 294 1.87 5.47 4.66
N GLU A 295 1.07 6.17 3.85
CA GLU A 295 1.58 6.83 2.63
C GLU A 295 2.28 8.17 2.96
N LEU A 296 1.96 8.78 4.10
CA LEU A 296 2.54 10.04 4.57
C LEU A 296 3.74 9.87 5.53
N LEU A 297 3.81 8.79 6.32
CA LEU A 297 4.89 8.54 7.28
C LEU A 297 6.11 7.80 6.70
N SER A 298 6.05 7.31 5.46
CA SER A 298 7.17 6.61 4.81
C SER A 298 8.34 7.52 4.38
N ILE A 299 8.33 8.79 4.80
CA ILE A 299 9.31 9.82 4.42
C ILE A 299 10.68 9.58 5.08
N HIS A 300 10.77 8.79 6.16
CA HIS A 300 12.05 8.39 6.80
C HIS A 300 11.97 6.97 7.34
N ILE A 301 12.28 5.95 6.53
CA ILE A 301 12.39 4.57 7.01
C ILE A 301 13.86 4.23 7.19
N GLY A 302 14.49 4.71 8.27
CA GLY A 302 15.81 4.27 8.72
C GLY A 302 16.86 4.12 7.59
N PRO A 303 17.39 2.90 7.32
CA PRO A 303 18.44 2.68 6.31
C PRO A 303 17.94 2.64 4.86
N TRP A 304 16.63 2.82 4.62
CA TRP A 304 16.05 2.76 3.28
C TRP A 304 16.09 4.13 2.61
N PRO A 305 16.31 4.21 1.28
CA PRO A 305 16.18 5.46 0.54
C PRO A 305 14.81 6.08 0.79
N ARG A 306 14.74 7.40 0.88
CA ARG A 306 13.44 8.06 0.98
C ARG A 306 12.63 7.71 -0.27
N TRP A 307 11.31 7.56 -0.12
CA TRP A 307 10.44 7.30 -1.27
C TRP A 307 10.54 8.40 -2.33
N SER A 308 10.83 9.62 -1.89
CA SER A 308 11.19 10.76 -2.75
C SER A 308 12.37 10.49 -3.69
N GLU A 309 13.27 9.59 -3.32
CA GLU A 309 14.49 9.25 -4.07
C GLU A 309 14.27 8.10 -5.07
N MET A 310 13.08 7.47 -5.07
CA MET A 310 12.73 6.36 -5.98
C MET A 310 12.26 6.82 -7.37
N LEU A 311 12.22 8.13 -7.63
CA LEU A 311 11.98 8.74 -8.95
C LEU A 311 13.27 9.29 -9.61
N PRO A 312 14.38 8.53 -9.77
CA PRO A 312 15.59 9.08 -10.35
C PRO A 312 15.50 9.27 -11.87
N TYR A 313 16.24 10.26 -12.35
CA TYR A 313 16.50 10.60 -13.77
C TYR A 313 16.76 9.39 -14.66
N ASN A 314 17.53 8.38 -14.22
CA ASN A 314 17.83 7.21 -15.05
C ASN A 314 16.56 6.45 -15.45
N PHE A 315 15.57 6.37 -14.56
CA PHE A 315 14.27 5.79 -14.88
C PHE A 315 13.52 6.62 -15.92
N MET A 316 13.49 7.96 -15.77
CA MET A 316 12.83 8.84 -16.74
C MET A 316 13.55 8.79 -18.11
N LYS A 317 14.88 8.79 -18.12
CA LYS A 317 15.71 8.77 -19.32
C LYS A 317 15.58 7.46 -20.10
N ASP A 318 15.69 6.31 -19.44
CA ASP A 318 15.61 4.99 -20.09
C ASP A 318 14.20 4.73 -20.64
N PHE A 319 13.18 5.28 -19.99
CA PHE A 319 11.79 5.15 -20.41
C PHE A 319 11.44 6.05 -21.61
N LEU A 320 12.12 7.19 -21.77
CA LEU A 320 11.87 8.14 -22.85
C LEU A 320 12.75 7.91 -24.09
N SER A 321 13.66 6.93 -24.01
CA SER A 321 14.48 6.48 -25.14
C SER A 321 13.59 5.90 -26.26
N PRO A 322 13.76 6.34 -27.54
CA PRO A 322 13.05 5.80 -28.70
C PRO A 322 13.29 4.30 -28.94
N GLU A 323 14.41 3.76 -28.43
CA GLU A 323 14.81 2.36 -28.58
C GLU A 323 14.23 1.44 -27.49
N SER A 324 13.48 2.00 -26.53
CA SER A 324 12.86 1.21 -25.47
C SER A 324 11.67 0.41 -26.02
N ASN A 325 11.93 -0.79 -26.54
CA ASN A 325 10.93 -1.82 -26.88
C ASN A 325 10.25 -2.43 -25.63
N LEU A 326 9.85 -1.57 -24.70
CA LEU A 326 9.08 -1.93 -23.50
C LEU A 326 7.59 -1.88 -23.84
N LEU A 327 7.15 -2.83 -24.66
CA LEU A 327 5.75 -3.23 -24.77
C LEU A 327 5.48 -4.20 -23.61
N THR A 328 4.74 -3.80 -22.58
CA THR A 328 3.88 -4.68 -21.75
C THR A 328 3.21 -3.97 -20.56
N ASP A 329 2.11 -4.57 -20.12
CA ASP A 329 1.02 -4.02 -19.29
C ASP A 329 1.33 -3.66 -17.82
N LYS A 330 2.49 -3.99 -17.25
CA LYS A 330 2.85 -3.62 -15.86
C LYS A 330 4.38 -3.55 -15.68
N ILE A 331 4.90 -2.41 -15.23
CA ILE A 331 6.31 -2.25 -14.86
C ILE A 331 6.44 -2.18 -13.33
N VAL A 332 7.31 -3.01 -12.74
CA VAL A 332 7.55 -3.07 -11.29
C VAL A 332 8.99 -2.64 -10.99
N LEU A 333 9.17 -1.64 -10.13
CA LEU A 333 10.49 -1.10 -9.76
C LEU A 333 11.08 -1.79 -8.53
N THR A 334 11.83 -2.88 -8.67
CA THR A 334 12.54 -3.50 -7.54
C THR A 334 14.02 -3.09 -7.47
N ARG A 335 14.71 -3.45 -6.37
CA ARG A 335 16.17 -3.37 -6.23
C ARG A 335 16.76 -4.78 -6.39
N THR A 336 17.80 -4.96 -7.19
CA THR A 336 18.59 -6.21 -7.18
C THR A 336 19.88 -6.05 -6.38
N LYS A 337 20.01 -6.89 -5.35
CA LYS A 337 21.20 -7.19 -4.52
C LYS A 337 21.88 -6.05 -3.72
N PRO A 338 22.61 -6.37 -2.62
CA PRO A 338 23.12 -5.39 -1.66
C PRO A 338 24.41 -4.66 -2.07
N CYS A 339 25.02 -4.97 -3.22
CA CYS A 339 26.44 -4.64 -3.43
C CYS A 339 26.76 -3.34 -4.17
N LEU A 340 25.79 -2.54 -4.62
CA LEU A 340 26.09 -1.22 -5.21
C LEU A 340 25.28 -0.14 -4.51
N ARG A 341 25.98 0.70 -3.74
CA ARG A 341 25.45 2.00 -3.32
C ARG A 341 25.22 2.80 -4.60
N HIS A 342 23.96 3.17 -4.89
CA HIS A 342 23.51 4.09 -5.96
C HIS A 342 23.04 3.54 -7.32
N THR A 343 22.78 2.24 -7.47
CA THR A 343 22.18 1.73 -8.73
C THR A 343 20.83 1.06 -8.49
N PHE A 344 19.75 1.62 -9.06
CA PHE A 344 18.46 0.95 -9.18
C PHE A 344 18.50 0.03 -10.41
N CYS A 345 18.15 -1.24 -10.25
CA CYS A 345 18.04 -2.20 -11.35
C CYS A 345 16.60 -2.72 -11.40
N ILE A 346 15.94 -2.50 -12.52
CA ILE A 346 14.57 -2.95 -12.80
C ILE A 346 14.55 -4.48 -12.93
N VAL A 347 13.68 -5.17 -12.18
CA VAL A 347 13.31 -6.57 -12.46
C VAL A 347 11.95 -6.59 -13.12
N PHE A 348 11.90 -7.01 -14.38
CA PHE A 348 10.68 -7.27 -15.11
C PHE A 348 10.08 -8.62 -14.66
N TYR A 349 8.83 -8.62 -14.21
CA TYR A 349 8.06 -9.86 -14.06
C TYR A 349 7.26 -10.11 -15.34
N PHE A 350 7.68 -11.08 -16.14
CA PHE A 350 6.90 -11.58 -17.26
C PHE A 350 5.84 -12.56 -16.75
N THR A 351 4.56 -12.29 -17.00
CA THR A 351 3.52 -13.32 -16.94
C THR A 351 3.24 -13.82 -18.35
N ARG A 352 4.09 -14.72 -18.85
CA ARG A 352 3.68 -15.82 -19.73
C ARG A 352 4.35 -17.09 -19.25
N VAL A 353 3.51 -18.10 -19.07
CA VAL A 353 3.88 -19.49 -18.82
C VAL A 353 4.90 -19.94 -19.88
N THR A 354 5.91 -20.70 -19.42
CA THR A 354 6.96 -21.41 -20.19
C THR A 354 7.92 -20.55 -21.03
N GLU A 355 9.13 -20.31 -20.54
CA GLU A 355 10.39 -20.90 -21.04
C GLU A 355 11.62 -20.29 -20.34
N LYS A 356 12.63 -21.14 -20.09
CA LYS A 356 13.93 -20.80 -19.52
C LYS A 356 14.68 -19.84 -20.46
N LEU A 357 15.37 -18.83 -19.94
CA LEU A 357 16.46 -18.21 -20.69
C LEU A 357 17.67 -17.84 -19.82
N PHE A 358 18.81 -18.26 -20.37
CA PHE A 358 20.18 -18.16 -19.90
C PHE A 358 20.66 -16.70 -19.79
N VAL A 359 21.53 -16.45 -18.82
CA VAL A 359 22.36 -15.24 -18.72
C VAL A 359 23.71 -15.54 -19.35
N THR A 360 24.04 -14.89 -20.47
CA THR A 360 25.42 -14.78 -20.96
C THR A 360 26.02 -13.46 -20.50
N SER A 361 27.10 -13.59 -19.72
CA SER A 361 28.01 -12.53 -19.31
C SER A 361 28.83 -12.05 -20.49
N LEU A 362 28.94 -10.74 -20.70
CA LEU A 362 30.07 -10.13 -21.42
C LEU A 362 30.67 -9.05 -20.51
N TYR A 363 32.00 -9.07 -20.48
CA TYR A 363 32.94 -8.47 -19.53
C TYR A 363 32.80 -6.96 -19.34
#